data_AF-A8UTS4-F1
#
_entry.id   AF-A8UTS4-F1
#
_cell.length_a   1.000
_cell.length_b   1.000
_cell.length_c   1.000
_cell.angle_alpha   90.00
_cell.angle_beta   90.00
_cell.angle_gamma   90.00
#
_symmetry.space_group_name_H-M   'P 1'
#
loop_
_entity.id
_entity.type
_entity.pdbx_description
1 polymer ?
#
loop_
_entity_poly.entity_id
_entity_poly.type
_entity_poly.pdbx_seq_one_letter_code
_entity_poly.pdbx_strand_id
1 'polypeptide(L)' 'MKVFKVKSRRERERIERRVLKNRKVVAVVNDVRDLNSDFVKRADVVVVDESFGREGFSTPN' A
#
# COMPACT_ATOMS: atom_id res chain seq x y z
N MET A 1 3.21 13.72 -2.43
CA MET A 1 2.92 12.29 -2.23
C MET A 1 4.22 11.48 -2.37
N LYS A 2 4.60 10.68 -1.37
CA LYS A 2 5.68 9.66 -1.47
C LYS A 2 5.06 8.28 -1.63
N VAL A 3 5.52 7.50 -2.59
CA VAL A 3 5.01 6.14 -2.82
C VAL A 3 6.06 5.12 -2.38
N PHE A 4 5.67 4.14 -1.58
CA PHE A 4 6.47 3.00 -1.17
C PHE A 4 5.84 1.74 -1.73
N LYS A 5 6.61 0.94 -2.47
CA LYS A 5 6.21 -0.42 -2.81
C LYS A 5 6.76 -1.37 -1.77
N VAL A 6 5.89 -2.22 -1.23
CA VAL A 6 6.26 -3.24 -0.25
C VAL A 6 5.86 -4.61 -0.77
N LYS A 7 6.77 -5.57 -0.65
CA LYS A 7 6.57 -6.96 -1.11
C LYS A 7 6.32 -7.93 0.04
N SER A 8 6.24 -7.42 1.26
CA SER A 8 6.14 -8.22 2.47
C SER A 8 5.49 -7.44 3.60
N ARG A 9 4.63 -8.13 4.35
CA ARG A 9 3.93 -7.59 5.53
C ARG A 9 4.88 -6.98 6.58
N ARG A 10 6.06 -7.58 6.79
CA ARG A 10 7.09 -7.06 7.72
C ARG A 10 7.69 -5.72 7.27
N GLU A 11 7.77 -5.49 5.96
CA GLU A 11 8.30 -4.26 5.39
C GLU A 11 7.24 -3.15 5.46
N ARG A 12 5.99 -3.50 5.14
CA ARG A 12 4.80 -2.66 5.35
C ARG A 12 4.73 -2.12 6.78
N GLU A 13 4.77 -2.99 7.79
CA GLU A 13 4.65 -2.58 9.19
C GLU A 13 5.77 -1.61 9.63
N ARG A 14 7.00 -1.81 9.13
CA ARG A 14 8.12 -0.91 9.43
C ARG A 14 7.89 0.48 8.82
N ILE A 15 7.40 0.53 7.58
CA ILE A 15 7.13 1.79 6.88
C ILE A 15 5.93 2.49 7.52
N GLU A 16 4.83 1.78 7.77
CA GLU A 16 3.65 2.33 8.46
C GLU A 16 4.03 2.95 9.81
N ARG A 17 4.76 2.22 10.68
CA ARG A 17 5.21 2.78 11.97
C ARG A 17 6.09 4.02 11.79
N ARG A 18 6.95 4.06 10.78
CA ARG A 18 7.84 5.20 10.53
C ARG A 18 7.07 6.41 10.02
N VAL A 19 6.05 6.18 9.20
CA VAL A 19 5.25 7.25 8.58
C VAL A 19 4.22 7.81 9.56
N LEU A 20 3.57 6.95 10.34
CA LEU A 20 2.61 7.33 11.38
C LEU A 20 3.27 8.19 12.48
N LYS A 21 4.54 7.94 12.82
CA LYS A 21 5.31 8.78 13.76
C LYS A 21 5.38 10.24 13.32
N ASN A 22 5.33 10.51 12.02
CA ASN A 22 5.36 11.87 11.47
C ASN A 22 3.96 12.48 11.28
N ARG A 23 2.90 11.85 11.82
CA ARG A 23 1.48 12.28 11.68
C ARG A 23 1.07 12.54 10.22
N LYS A 24 1.56 11.72 9.29
CA LYS A 24 1.23 11.82 7.86
C LYS A 24 0.01 10.97 7.50
N VAL A 25 -0.78 11.41 6.54
CA VAL A 25 -1.89 10.62 6.00
C VAL A 25 -1.31 9.48 5.15
N VAL A 26 -1.63 8.24 5.50
CA VAL A 26 -1.15 7.03 4.82
C VAL A 26 -2.31 6.36 4.10
N ALA A 27 -2.18 6.20 2.78
CA ALA A 27 -3.04 5.30 2.02
C ALA A 27 -2.30 3.98 1.79
N VAL A 28 -2.98 2.86 2.03
CA VAL A 28 -2.48 1.54 1.66
C VAL A 28 -3.35 1.03 0.53
N VAL A 29 -2.72 0.71 -0.60
CA VAL A 29 -3.39 0.21 -1.80
C VAL A 29 -2.77 -1.10 -2.22
N ASN A 30 -3.55 -1.98 -2.83
CA ASN A 30 -3.06 -3.30 -3.27
C ASN A 30 -2.61 -3.29 -4.74
N ASP A 31 -3.08 -2.32 -5.53
CA ASP A 31 -2.68 -2.13 -6.92
C ASP A 31 -2.27 -0.67 -7.18
N VAL A 32 -1.34 -0.49 -8.10
CA VAL A 32 -0.89 0.80 -8.63
C VAL A 32 -2.04 1.53 -9.34
N ARG A 33 -3.03 0.78 -9.86
CA ARG A 33 -4.24 1.36 -10.50
C ARG A 33 -5.10 2.15 -9.52
N ASP A 34 -5.13 1.76 -8.25
CA ASP A 34 -5.91 2.45 -7.21
C ASP A 34 -5.32 3.83 -6.84
N LEU A 35 -4.09 4.13 -7.31
CA LEU A 35 -3.46 5.44 -7.13
C LEU A 35 -4.27 6.60 -7.73
N ASN A 36 -5.16 6.33 -8.68
CA ASN A 36 -5.93 7.37 -9.33
C ASN A 36 -7.16 7.82 -8.51
N SER A 37 -7.50 7.11 -7.43
CA SER A 37 -8.59 7.47 -6.53
C SER A 37 -8.31 8.82 -5.83
N ASP A 38 -9.32 9.70 -5.77
CA ASP A 38 -9.21 11.02 -5.13
C ASP A 38 -8.79 10.93 -3.66
N PHE A 39 -9.13 9.82 -3.00
CA PHE A 39 -8.71 9.57 -1.62
C PHE A 39 -7.18 9.37 -1.51
N VAL A 40 -6.58 8.67 -2.47
CA VAL A 40 -5.14 8.37 -2.49
C VAL A 40 -4.34 9.62 -2.85
N LYS A 41 -4.88 10.49 -3.72
CA LYS A 41 -4.27 11.78 -4.05
C LYS A 41 -4.14 12.72 -2.85
N ARG A 42 -4.98 12.58 -1.83
CA ARG A 42 -4.93 13.34 -0.58
C ARG A 42 -3.94 12.77 0.43
N ALA A 43 -3.37 11.59 0.18
CA ALA A 43 -2.40 10.98 1.07
C ALA A 43 -1.00 11.59 0.89
N ASP A 44 -0.34 11.84 2.01
CA ASP A 44 1.08 12.25 2.01
C ASP A 44 1.98 11.10 1.56
N VAL A 45 1.60 9.89 1.98
CA VAL A 45 2.34 8.65 1.72
C VAL A 45 1.38 7.58 1.24
N VAL A 46 1.77 6.88 0.18
CA VAL A 46 1.05 5.72 -0.32
C VAL A 46 1.93 4.49 -0.19
N VAL A 47 1.39 3.42 0.36
CA VAL A 47 2.03 2.11 0.45
C VAL A 47 1.29 1.17 -0.49
N VAL A 48 1.99 0.70 -1.53
CA VAL A 48 1.48 -0.30 -2.46
C VAL A 48 1.89 -1.67 -1.92
N ASP A 49 0.92 -2.42 -1.39
CA ASP A 49 1.11 -3.74 -0.81
C ASP A 49 0.93 -4.83 -1.87
N GLU A 50 2.03 -5.22 -2.53
CA GLU A 50 2.02 -6.32 -3.51
C GLU A 50 1.95 -7.69 -2.83
N SER A 51 1.92 -7.77 -1.48
CA SER A 51 1.81 -9.04 -0.73
C SER A 51 0.45 -9.72 -0.93
N PHE A 52 -0.60 -8.96 -1.23
CA PHE A 52 -1.96 -9.46 -1.37
C PHE A 52 -2.25 -10.13 -2.73
N GLY A 53 -1.37 -9.98 -3.72
CA GLY A 53 -1.62 -10.44 -5.10
C GLY A 53 -1.29 -11.91 -5.40
N ARG A 54 -0.92 -12.73 -4.41
CA ARG A 54 -0.55 -14.15 -4.60
C ARG A 54 -1.40 -15.15 -3.82
N GLU A 55 -2.48 -14.72 -3.17
CA GLU A 55 -3.48 -15.65 -2.63
C GLU A 55 -4.70 -15.67 -3.55
N GLY A 56 -4.86 -16.74 -4.33
CA GLY A 56 -6.20 -17.22 -4.68
C GLY A 56 -6.80 -16.94 -6.07
N PHE A 57 -6.03 -16.98 -7.17
CA PHE A 57 -6.61 -17.41 -8.45
C PHE A 57 -6.29 -18.88 -8.71
N SER A 58 -6.89 -19.76 -7.89
CA SER A 58 -7.18 -21.12 -8.33
C SER A 58 -8.40 -21.02 -9.24
N THR A 59 -8.19 -20.81 -10.54
CA THR A 59 -9.21 -21.12 -11.53
C THR A 59 -9.53 -22.61 -11.40
N PRO A 60 -10.76 -23.03 -11.05
CA PRO A 60 -11.14 -24.42 -11.24
C PRO A 60 -11.26 -24.62 -12.75
N ASN A 61 -10.54 -25.61 -13.27
CA ASN A 61 -10.82 -26.19 -14.57
C ASN A 61 -10.87 -27.71 -14.40
#